data_AF-A0A967CEX7-F1
#
_entry.id   AF-A0A967CEX7-F1
#
_cell.length_a   1.000
_cell.length_b   1.000
_cell.length_c   1.000
_cell.angle_alpha   90.00
_cell.angle_beta   90.00
_cell.angle_gamma   90.00
#
_symmetry.space_group_name_H-M   'P 1'
#
loop_
_entity.id
_entity.type
_entity.pdbx_description
1 polymer ?
#
loop_
_entity_poly.entity_id
_entity_poly.type
_entity_poly.pdbx_seq_one_letter_code
_entity_poly.pdbx_strand_id
1 'polypeptide(L)'
;MIDNTLDQTFNAIVVSGASKPTLRGNVISRATAAGVIVSDQAQPIFESNTFTDNEPFHIQNGSTFPINVKGNAFSPAASPMTILGASISDES
;
A
#
# COMPACT_ATOMS: atom_id res chain seq x y z
N MET A 1 10.50 6.20 2.54
CA MET A 1 10.10 7.40 1.76
C MET A 1 9.18 8.24 2.62
N ILE A 2 9.40 9.55 2.67
CA ILE A 2 8.65 10.48 3.50
C ILE A 2 8.10 11.59 2.58
N ASP A 3 6.81 11.89 2.69
CA ASP A 3 6.12 13.03 2.06
C ASP A 3 6.29 13.14 0.53
N ASN A 4 5.98 12.06 -0.20
CA ASN A 4 5.99 12.06 -1.67
C ASN A 4 4.57 11.99 -2.24
N THR A 5 4.35 12.64 -3.37
CA THR A 5 3.11 12.50 -4.17
C THR A 5 3.40 11.69 -5.42
N LEU A 6 2.73 10.56 -5.56
CA LEU A 6 2.79 9.68 -6.71
C LEU A 6 1.41 9.67 -7.38
N ASP A 7 1.29 10.28 -8.56
CA ASP A 7 0.04 10.39 -9.32
C ASP A 7 0.18 9.76 -10.71
N GLN A 8 -0.86 9.06 -11.17
CA GLN A 8 -0.97 8.44 -12.51
C GLN A 8 0.14 7.42 -12.85
N THR A 9 0.67 6.71 -11.87
CA THR A 9 1.73 5.70 -12.06
C THR A 9 1.16 4.32 -12.39
N PHE A 10 1.88 3.50 -13.17
CA PHE A 10 1.46 2.11 -13.43
C PHE A 10 1.48 1.24 -12.17
N ASN A 11 2.65 1.14 -11.52
CA ASN A 11 2.80 0.74 -10.12
C ASN A 11 3.46 1.92 -9.40
N ALA A 12 2.85 2.45 -8.34
CA ALA A 12 3.43 3.63 -7.67
C ALA A 12 4.68 3.23 -6.86
N ILE A 13 4.59 2.14 -6.10
CA ILE A 13 5.69 1.63 -5.27
C ILE A 13 5.76 0.11 -5.36
N VAL A 14 6.97 -0.44 -5.54
CA VAL A 14 7.23 -1.88 -5.44
C VAL A 14 8.23 -2.13 -4.32
N VAL A 15 7.87 -3.01 -3.39
CA VAL A 15 8.69 -3.44 -2.25
C VAL A 15 8.86 -4.96 -2.32
N SER A 16 10.09 -5.44 -2.43
CA SER A 16 10.38 -6.87 -2.62
C SER A 16 11.60 -7.33 -1.82
N GLY A 17 11.88 -8.63 -1.84
CA GLY A 17 12.99 -9.25 -1.12
C GLY A 17 12.84 -9.19 0.41
N ALA A 18 13.97 -9.25 1.14
CA ALA A 18 14.01 -9.14 2.60
C ALA A 18 14.15 -7.68 3.05
N SER A 19 13.21 -6.82 2.63
CA SER A 19 13.26 -5.37 2.86
C SER A 19 12.25 -4.91 3.92
N LYS A 20 12.59 -3.85 4.67
CA LYS A 20 11.73 -3.28 5.72
C LYS A 20 11.63 -1.74 5.62
N PRO A 21 11.17 -1.19 4.48
CA PRO A 21 11.10 0.26 4.32
C PRO A 21 9.94 0.86 5.11
N THR A 22 10.11 2.11 5.55
CA THR A 22 9.03 2.92 6.12
C THR A 22 8.51 3.88 5.06
N LEU A 23 7.20 3.82 4.81
CA LEU A 23 6.43 4.74 3.96
C LEU A 23 5.57 5.58 4.88
N ARG A 24 5.89 6.88 4.98
CA ARG A 24 5.15 7.80 5.84
C ARG A 24 4.73 9.07 5.12
N GLY A 25 3.48 9.51 5.32
CA GLY A 25 3.00 10.79 4.82
C GLY A 25 2.92 10.89 3.29
N ASN A 26 2.95 9.77 2.56
CA ASN A 26 2.90 9.78 1.10
C ASN A 26 1.46 9.84 0.60
N VAL A 27 1.26 10.48 -0.54
CA VAL A 27 0.00 10.48 -1.28
C VAL A 27 0.18 9.63 -2.52
N ILE A 28 -0.61 8.57 -2.63
CA ILE A 28 -0.56 7.61 -3.74
C ILE A 28 -1.93 7.64 -4.41
N SER A 29 -1.98 8.18 -5.62
CA SER A 29 -3.23 8.41 -6.33
C SER A 29 -3.22 7.87 -7.75
N ARG A 30 -4.40 7.40 -8.21
CA ARG A 30 -4.67 7.11 -9.63
C ARG A 30 -3.69 6.11 -10.25
N ALA A 31 -3.20 5.15 -9.45
CA ALA A 31 -2.38 4.07 -9.98
C ALA A 31 -3.24 3.07 -10.78
N THR A 32 -2.72 2.58 -11.91
CA THR A 32 -3.49 1.80 -12.89
C THR A 32 -3.33 0.28 -12.80
N ALA A 33 -2.37 -0.22 -12.02
CA ALA A 33 -2.25 -1.66 -11.72
C ALA A 33 -2.27 -1.95 -10.20
N ALA A 34 -1.48 -1.22 -9.42
CA ALA A 34 -1.58 -1.19 -7.97
C ALA A 34 -0.90 0.06 -7.42
N GLY A 35 -1.44 0.64 -6.35
CA GLY A 35 -0.74 1.71 -5.63
C GLY A 35 0.60 1.21 -5.10
N VAL A 36 0.57 0.13 -4.31
CA VAL A 36 1.78 -0.50 -3.75
C VAL A 36 1.75 -2.01 -3.97
N ILE A 37 2.86 -2.59 -4.43
CA ILE A 37 3.06 -4.03 -4.47
C ILE A 37 4.10 -4.42 -3.43
N VAL A 38 3.77 -5.39 -2.59
CA VAL A 38 4.66 -5.97 -1.57
C VAL A 38 4.85 -7.45 -1.89
N SER A 39 6.09 -7.93 -2.01
CA SER A 39 6.39 -9.33 -2.36
C SER A 39 7.48 -9.96 -1.48
N ASP A 40 7.63 -11.28 -1.59
CA ASP A 40 8.65 -12.09 -0.92
C ASP A 40 8.57 -12.03 0.61
N GLN A 41 9.64 -11.56 1.27
CA GLN A 41 9.74 -11.43 2.73
C GLN A 41 9.69 -9.95 3.15
N ALA A 42 9.17 -9.08 2.29
CA ALA A 42 9.12 -7.66 2.56
C ALA A 42 8.16 -7.37 3.72
N GLN A 43 8.58 -6.48 4.61
CA GLN A 43 7.81 -6.04 5.77
C GLN A 43 7.79 -4.51 5.82
N PRO A 44 7.14 -3.85 4.83
CA PRO A 44 7.03 -2.40 4.84
C PRO A 44 6.13 -1.93 5.99
N ILE A 45 6.43 -0.74 6.50
CA ILE A 45 5.62 -0.02 7.48
C ILE A 45 4.92 1.13 6.77
N PHE A 46 3.59 1.23 6.90
CA PHE A 46 2.78 2.32 6.34
C PHE A 46 2.23 3.19 7.47
N GLU A 47 2.61 4.46 7.51
CA GLU A 47 2.16 5.43 8.54
C GLU A 47 1.58 6.70 7.89
N SER A 48 0.33 7.04 8.19
CA SER A 48 -0.28 8.32 7.78
C SER A 48 -0.17 8.61 6.27
N ASN A 49 -0.21 7.58 5.43
CA ASN A 49 -0.27 7.75 3.97
C ASN A 49 -1.73 7.88 3.52
N THR A 50 -1.92 8.48 2.35
CA THR A 50 -3.23 8.64 1.70
C THR A 50 -3.22 7.89 0.38
N PHE A 51 -4.15 6.95 0.23
CA PHE A 51 -4.37 6.18 -0.99
C PHE A 51 -5.72 6.59 -1.58
N THR A 52 -5.73 7.13 -2.81
CA THR A 52 -6.98 7.54 -3.46
C THR A 52 -7.06 7.07 -4.92
N ASP A 53 -8.21 6.55 -5.33
CA ASP A 53 -8.52 6.23 -6.73
C ASP A 53 -7.49 5.31 -7.41
N ASN A 54 -6.81 4.45 -6.65
CA ASN A 54 -5.92 3.44 -7.22
C ASN A 54 -6.73 2.18 -7.57
N GLU A 55 -6.58 1.69 -8.79
CA GLU A 55 -7.32 0.56 -9.31
C GLU A 55 -6.37 -0.51 -9.91
N PRO A 56 -6.73 -1.81 -9.83
CA PRO A 56 -7.81 -2.38 -9.01
C PRO A 56 -7.55 -2.34 -7.50
N PHE A 57 -6.29 -2.22 -7.05
CA PHE A 57 -5.94 -2.28 -5.63
C PHE A 57 -5.12 -1.08 -5.19
N HIS A 58 -5.40 -0.57 -3.99
CA HIS A 58 -4.51 0.35 -3.29
C HIS A 58 -3.20 -0.33 -2.93
N ILE A 59 -3.28 -1.54 -2.37
CA ILE A 59 -2.11 -2.33 -1.99
C ILE A 59 -2.33 -3.79 -2.34
N GLN A 60 -1.33 -4.40 -2.99
CA GLN A 60 -1.27 -5.83 -3.22
C GLN A 60 -0.12 -6.42 -2.40
N ASN A 61 -0.47 -7.16 -1.35
CA ASN A 61 0.47 -7.92 -0.53
C ASN A 61 0.55 -9.38 -0.99
N GLY A 62 1.60 -9.70 -1.74
CA GLY A 62 2.04 -11.05 -2.07
C GLY A 62 3.19 -11.56 -1.20
N SER A 63 3.54 -10.86 -0.11
CA SER A 63 4.59 -11.33 0.81
C SER A 63 4.07 -12.42 1.76
N THR A 64 4.99 -13.11 2.43
CA THR A 64 4.67 -14.13 3.45
C THR A 64 4.18 -13.54 4.77
N PHE A 65 4.23 -12.21 4.94
CA PHE A 65 3.88 -11.53 6.20
C PHE A 65 2.68 -10.60 6.02
N PRO A 66 1.80 -10.48 7.04
CA PRO A 66 0.77 -9.47 7.01
C PRO A 66 1.40 -8.07 7.06
N ILE A 67 0.86 -7.15 6.26
CA ILE A 67 1.25 -5.74 6.31
C ILE A 67 0.34 -4.96 7.26
N ASN A 68 0.92 -4.06 8.04
CA ASN A 68 0.13 -3.15 8.88
C ASN A 68 -0.17 -1.87 8.11
N VAL A 69 -1.46 -1.58 7.93
CA VAL A 69 -1.96 -0.41 7.22
C VAL A 69 -2.82 0.49 8.11
N LYS A 70 -2.84 0.24 9.42
CA LYS A 70 -3.56 1.07 10.39
C LYS A 70 -3.09 2.53 10.37
N GLY A 71 -4.04 3.45 10.56
CA GLY A 71 -3.75 4.89 10.55
C GLY A 71 -3.36 5.46 9.19
N ASN A 72 -3.62 4.74 8.09
CA ASN A 72 -3.56 5.28 6.72
C ASN A 72 -4.98 5.57 6.22
N ALA A 73 -5.13 6.56 5.35
CA ALA A 73 -6.40 6.92 4.75
C ALA A 73 -6.56 6.24 3.38
N PHE A 74 -7.70 5.59 3.15
CA PHE A 74 -8.00 4.88 1.91
C PHE A 74 -9.33 5.36 1.32
N SER A 75 -9.32 5.66 0.03
CA SER A 75 -10.51 6.03 -0.76
C SER A 75 -10.45 5.37 -2.14
N PRO A 76 -11.28 4.36 -2.45
CA PRO A 76 -12.27 3.71 -1.58
C PRO A 76 -11.67 3.07 -0.31
N ALA A 77 -12.49 2.86 0.72
CA ALA A 77 -12.02 2.37 2.02
C ALA A 77 -11.22 1.05 1.94
N ALA A 78 -10.32 0.84 2.90
CA ALA A 78 -9.56 -0.39 3.02
C ALA A 78 -10.51 -1.57 3.22
N SER A 79 -10.50 -2.52 2.28
CA SER A 79 -11.32 -3.72 2.30
C SER A 79 -10.59 -4.84 1.54
N PRO A 80 -11.06 -6.09 1.63
CA PRO A 80 -10.52 -7.18 0.81
C PRO A 80 -10.60 -6.93 -0.70
N MET A 81 -11.43 -5.98 -1.15
CA MET A 81 -11.55 -5.58 -2.56
C MET A 81 -10.52 -4.53 -2.98
N THR A 82 -9.98 -3.74 -2.04
CA THR A 82 -9.04 -2.64 -2.31
C THR A 82 -7.63 -2.96 -1.83
N ILE A 83 -7.49 -3.88 -0.87
CA ILE A 83 -6.22 -4.41 -0.38
C ILE A 83 -6.22 -5.92 -0.60
N LEU A 84 -5.38 -6.39 -1.52
CA LEU A 84 -5.24 -7.80 -1.82
C LEU A 84 -4.17 -8.43 -0.92
N GLY A 85 -4.50 -9.54 -0.26
CA GLY A 85 -3.57 -10.31 0.56
C GLY A 85 -3.64 -10.01 2.06
N ALA A 86 -2.75 -10.62 2.83
CA ALA A 86 -2.79 -10.52 4.30
C ALA A 86 -2.48 -9.09 4.76
N SER A 87 -3.42 -8.44 5.45
CA SER A 87 -3.22 -7.10 5.98
C SER A 87 -3.91 -6.94 7.32
N ILE A 88 -3.41 -6.00 8.12
CA ILE A 88 -4.00 -5.58 9.39
C ILE A 88 -4.45 -4.14 9.17
N SER A 89 -5.75 -3.95 9.03
CA SER A 89 -6.40 -2.64 8.93
C SER A 89 -7.27 -2.39 10.16
N ASP A 90 -7.84 -1.20 10.27
CA ASP A 90 -8.79 -0.89 11.36
C ASP A 90 -10.16 -1.59 11.15
N GLU A 91 -10.39 -2.18 9.97
CA GLU A 91 -11.62 -2.91 9.58
C GLU A 91 -11.48 -4.44 9.72
N SER A 92 -10.47 -4.93 10.47
CA SER A 92 -10.17 -6.38 10.66
C SER A 92 -10.76 -6.95 11.94
#